data_AF-A0A6A6SJR6-F1
#
_entry.id   AF-A0A6A6SJR6-F1
#
_cell.length_a   1.000
_cell.length_b   1.000
_cell.length_c   1.000
_cell.angle_alpha   90.00
_cell.angle_beta   90.00
_cell.angle_gamma   90.00
#
_symmetry.space_group_name_H-M   'P 1'
#
loop_
_entity.id
_entity.type
_entity.pdbx_description
1 polymer ?
#
loop_
_entity_poly.entity_id
_entity_poly.type
_entity_poly.pdbx_seq_one_letter_code
_entity_poly.pdbx_strand_id
1 'polypeptide(L)'
;MTATISENSGFSSTNDLASANGTTTKHHQSPMEENPLAKSLEKLSIDDSNPHEKSETEPERHLELGEIGDSFISSDIFKTFQARFTVNEDITEDENVAVFRAEVEMSDLRIKLEGQRDRAIKAEVELNELRTQLSEKDELVIQLKTVNRELNKLNQLKDDTGSVETRERAQSAEILCSKLQSELHQKGEVIQELQKRVAKAEGLEEQIQAEKMRTEAAESALKKLRVRLCEQDEELLHARQRADAALSENAALHAQVQKDSDKISRLRDELDKANKARTGNQTAFETQTFDLTIELSSKYAHIQDMEGKLHEKTKCIESLQGHIENLKGEEEKRKQLETQLKNESLRTEVAKKVVLELQAQLKEKDGIIAGFESAYWGDHENRRKKPKVPNTISSVASSLDEHESPSSDTSEGMSASMEELRFASPANTA
;
A
#
# COMPACT_ATOMS: atom_id res chain seq x y z
N MET A 1 9.99 21.68 48.02
CA MET A 1 10.47 23.08 48.13
C MET A 1 9.55 23.94 47.28
N THR A 2 8.98 24.98 47.87
CA THR A 2 8.00 25.90 47.27
C THR A 2 8.69 27.15 46.74
N ALA A 3 8.36 27.60 45.53
CA ALA A 3 8.52 28.99 45.11
C ALA A 3 7.57 29.32 43.94
N THR A 4 6.71 30.33 44.15
CA THR A 4 5.74 30.90 43.22
C THR A 4 6.08 32.37 42.94
N ILE A 5 5.95 32.84 41.68
CA ILE A 5 5.69 34.23 41.23
C ILE A 5 4.99 34.12 39.84
N SER A 6 3.92 34.81 39.42
CA SER A 6 2.76 35.45 40.09
C SER A 6 2.40 36.91 39.66
N GLU A 7 3.01 37.47 38.62
CA GLU A 7 2.75 38.85 38.13
C GLU A 7 2.37 38.84 36.64
N ASN A 8 1.26 39.37 36.08
CA ASN A 8 0.08 40.16 36.54
C ASN A 8 0.08 41.69 36.17
N SER A 9 -1.11 42.22 35.87
CA SER A 9 -1.45 43.58 35.38
C SER A 9 -0.96 43.94 33.95
N GLY A 10 -1.66 44.75 33.15
CA GLY A 10 -2.99 45.37 33.31
C GLY A 10 -3.26 46.50 32.30
N PHE A 11 -4.53 46.95 32.20
CA PHE A 11 -5.08 48.01 31.30
C PHE A 11 -5.17 47.65 29.80
N SER A 12 -6.30 47.75 29.07
CA SER A 12 -7.48 48.66 29.05
C SER A 12 -7.26 50.01 28.34
N SER A 13 -7.86 50.20 27.16
CA SER A 13 -9.10 51.02 27.00
C SER A 13 -9.53 51.21 25.53
N THR A 14 -10.83 51.03 25.28
CA THR A 14 -11.73 51.75 24.35
C THR A 14 -11.18 52.65 23.22
N ASN A 15 -11.78 52.54 22.03
CA ASN A 15 -12.57 53.65 21.46
C ASN A 15 -13.50 53.18 20.33
N ASP A 16 -14.80 53.30 20.55
CA ASP A 16 -15.79 53.45 19.47
C ASP A 16 -15.74 54.89 18.95
N LEU A 17 -15.91 55.09 17.63
CA LEU A 17 -16.66 56.24 17.11
C LEU A 17 -17.11 56.00 15.68
N ALA A 18 -18.39 56.29 15.44
CA ALA A 18 -19.08 56.07 14.18
C ALA A 18 -19.11 57.34 13.30
N SER A 19 -19.94 57.30 12.24
CA SER A 19 -20.41 58.44 11.43
C SER A 19 -19.47 58.86 10.28
N ALA A 20 -19.94 59.31 9.11
CA ALA A 20 -21.19 59.10 8.37
C ALA A 20 -21.05 59.75 6.97
N ASN A 21 -22.02 59.47 6.08
CA ASN A 21 -22.28 60.16 4.81
C ASN A 21 -21.23 59.94 3.70
N GLY A 22 -21.59 59.80 2.42
CA GLY A 22 -22.90 59.96 1.77
C GLY A 22 -22.78 60.87 0.53
N THR A 23 -23.77 60.82 -0.38
CA THR A 23 -23.88 61.59 -1.66
C THR A 23 -22.86 61.19 -2.75
N THR A 24 -23.26 60.51 -3.85
CA THR A 24 -23.88 61.02 -5.11
C THR A 24 -22.98 62.01 -5.88
N THR A 25 -22.83 62.00 -7.21
CA THR A 25 -23.86 61.76 -8.26
C THR A 25 -23.24 61.59 -9.68
N LYS A 26 -23.91 60.82 -10.55
CA LYS A 26 -24.09 60.99 -12.03
C LYS A 26 -22.90 61.18 -13.02
N HIS A 27 -22.94 60.31 -14.05
CA HIS A 27 -22.75 60.57 -15.49
C HIS A 27 -21.72 61.61 -15.99
N HIS A 28 -20.80 61.16 -16.85
CA HIS A 28 -20.92 61.44 -18.29
C HIS A 28 -20.36 60.29 -19.13
N GLN A 29 -20.85 60.17 -20.36
CA GLN A 29 -20.57 59.09 -21.31
C GLN A 29 -20.31 59.72 -22.69
N SER A 30 -19.59 59.00 -23.56
CA SER A 30 -19.36 59.32 -24.99
C SER A 30 -18.29 60.39 -25.33
N PRO A 31 -17.71 60.37 -26.56
CA PRO A 31 -17.46 59.21 -27.43
C PRO A 31 -16.06 59.21 -28.10
N MET A 32 -15.83 58.16 -28.91
CA MET A 32 -14.93 58.03 -30.08
C MET A 32 -13.95 59.17 -30.42
N GLU A 33 -12.71 58.76 -30.69
CA GLU A 33 -12.01 59.19 -31.92
C GLU A 33 -11.19 58.03 -32.49
N GLU A 34 -11.47 57.65 -33.74
CA GLU A 34 -10.60 56.76 -34.53
C GLU A 34 -9.48 57.60 -35.16
N ASN A 35 -8.26 57.07 -35.24
CA ASN A 35 -7.27 57.63 -36.17
C ASN A 35 -6.40 56.53 -36.78
N PRO A 36 -6.57 56.21 -38.09
CA PRO A 36 -5.76 55.22 -38.79
C PRO A 36 -4.59 55.89 -39.52
N LEU A 37 -3.39 55.32 -39.47
CA LEU A 37 -2.37 55.38 -40.55
C LEU A 37 -1.07 54.69 -40.12
N ALA A 38 -0.70 53.61 -40.84
CA ALA A 38 0.66 53.36 -41.38
C ALA A 38 0.82 51.88 -41.78
N LYS A 39 0.27 51.50 -42.95
CA LYS A 39 0.87 50.41 -43.73
C LYS A 39 2.10 50.95 -44.43
N SER A 40 3.24 50.27 -44.33
CA SER A 40 4.14 49.90 -45.45
C SER A 40 5.58 49.73 -44.98
N LEU A 41 6.06 48.48 -44.93
CA LEU A 41 7.32 48.13 -45.58
C LEU A 41 7.35 46.62 -45.81
N GLU A 42 7.40 46.26 -47.10
CA GLU A 42 7.50 44.88 -47.56
C GLU A 42 8.94 44.37 -47.51
N LYS A 43 9.07 43.04 -47.39
CA LYS A 43 10.04 42.20 -48.10
C LYS A 43 11.50 42.67 -48.16
N LEU A 44 12.34 42.04 -47.34
CA LEU A 44 13.64 41.57 -47.83
C LEU A 44 13.71 40.05 -47.72
N SER A 45 13.74 39.40 -48.88
CA SER A 45 13.97 37.97 -49.06
C SER A 45 15.45 37.75 -49.32
N ILE A 46 16.11 36.92 -48.51
CA ILE A 46 17.41 36.35 -48.83
C ILE A 46 17.37 34.87 -48.42
N ASP A 47 17.14 34.01 -49.41
CA ASP A 47 17.65 32.64 -49.37
C ASP A 47 19.17 32.71 -49.62
N ASP A 48 19.98 32.02 -48.82
CA ASP A 48 21.19 31.40 -49.36
C ASP A 48 21.65 30.18 -48.53
N SER A 49 21.29 29.03 -49.10
CA SER A 49 21.79 27.67 -48.98
C SER A 49 23.07 27.33 -48.18
N ASN A 50 23.05 26.08 -47.71
CA ASN A 50 24.12 25.05 -47.74
C ASN A 50 24.91 24.77 -46.42
N PRO A 51 25.55 23.57 -46.28
CA PRO A 51 24.96 22.52 -45.45
C PRO A 51 25.98 21.79 -44.53
N HIS A 52 25.57 20.61 -44.04
CA HIS A 52 26.36 19.64 -43.27
C HIS A 52 26.76 20.04 -41.85
N GLU A 53 26.06 19.44 -40.89
CA GLU A 53 26.79 18.65 -39.90
C GLU A 53 26.03 17.36 -39.58
N LYS A 54 26.78 16.30 -39.26
CA LYS A 54 26.26 14.96 -38.99
C LYS A 54 25.97 14.83 -37.50
N SER A 55 24.75 14.46 -37.12
CA SER A 55 24.49 13.88 -35.80
C SER A 55 24.17 12.40 -35.98
N GLU A 56 24.89 11.56 -35.23
CA GLU A 56 24.81 10.11 -35.31
C GLU A 56 23.55 9.61 -34.60
N THR A 57 22.82 8.70 -35.25
CA THR A 57 21.71 7.98 -34.64
C THR A 57 22.25 6.91 -33.70
N GLU A 58 22.05 7.08 -32.38
CA GLU A 58 22.12 5.98 -31.41
C GLU A 58 20.71 5.50 -30.99
N PRO A 59 20.57 4.23 -30.54
CA PRO A 59 19.32 3.51 -30.73
C PRO A 59 18.29 3.70 -29.61
N GLU A 60 17.02 3.83 -30.03
CA GLU A 60 15.85 3.69 -29.17
C GLU A 60 15.85 2.31 -28.50
N ARG A 61 16.15 2.26 -27.20
CA ARG A 61 15.82 1.10 -26.37
C ARG A 61 14.38 1.23 -25.93
N HIS A 62 13.47 0.62 -26.68
CA HIS A 62 12.14 0.28 -26.17
C HIS A 62 12.28 -0.59 -24.93
N LEU A 63 12.15 0.01 -23.76
CA LEU A 63 11.81 -0.70 -22.54
C LEU A 63 10.29 -0.87 -22.54
N GLU A 64 9.84 -2.10 -22.80
CA GLU A 64 8.48 -2.51 -22.50
C GLU A 64 8.25 -2.39 -20.99
N LEU A 65 7.69 -1.27 -20.56
CA LEU A 65 7.10 -1.13 -19.24
C LEU A 65 5.84 -2.00 -19.21
N GLY A 66 5.99 -3.22 -18.70
CA GLY A 66 4.86 -4.11 -18.43
C GLY A 66 3.80 -3.41 -17.59
N GLU A 67 2.54 -3.64 -17.95
CA GLU A 67 1.36 -3.02 -17.34
C GLU A 67 1.24 -3.36 -15.84
N ILE A 68 1.85 -2.56 -14.98
CA ILE A 68 1.57 -2.56 -13.55
C ILE A 68 0.34 -1.66 -13.35
N GLY A 69 -0.78 -2.30 -13.05
CA GLY A 69 -2.12 -1.71 -13.14
C GLY A 69 -2.36 -0.49 -12.27
N ASP A 70 -3.38 0.26 -12.69
CA ASP A 70 -3.92 1.45 -12.05
C ASP A 70 -4.03 1.34 -10.52
N SER A 71 -3.14 2.03 -9.81
CA SER A 71 -3.22 2.18 -8.36
C SER A 71 -3.03 3.63 -7.95
N PHE A 72 -4.08 4.42 -8.20
CA PHE A 72 -4.72 5.45 -7.34
C PHE A 72 -3.93 6.43 -6.43
N ILE A 73 -2.64 6.26 -6.17
CA ILE A 73 -1.83 7.06 -5.24
C ILE A 73 -1.11 8.19 -5.98
N SER A 74 -0.86 8.03 -7.28
CA SER A 74 -0.11 9.02 -8.07
C SER A 74 -0.88 10.33 -8.31
N SER A 75 -2.22 10.29 -8.46
CA SER A 75 -2.98 11.49 -8.87
C SER A 75 -2.93 12.62 -7.85
N ASP A 76 -3.13 12.33 -6.56
CA ASP A 76 -3.27 13.38 -5.54
C ASP A 76 -1.91 13.92 -5.08
N ILE A 77 -0.87 13.09 -5.03
CA ILE A 77 0.50 13.56 -4.76
C ILE A 77 0.98 14.43 -5.92
N PHE A 78 0.80 14.01 -7.18
CA PHE A 78 1.23 14.78 -8.34
C PHE A 78 0.40 16.07 -8.51
N LYS A 79 -0.91 16.07 -8.22
CA LYS A 79 -1.73 17.30 -8.16
C LYS A 79 -1.30 18.23 -7.03
N THR A 80 -0.93 17.71 -5.86
CA THR A 80 -0.44 18.55 -4.74
C THR A 80 0.94 19.12 -5.04
N PHE A 81 1.78 18.40 -5.78
CA PHE A 81 3.06 18.89 -6.27
C PHE A 81 2.86 19.96 -7.36
N GLN A 82 2.01 19.69 -8.35
CA GLN A 82 1.69 20.62 -9.44
C GLN A 82 1.04 21.90 -8.90
N ALA A 83 0.05 21.81 -8.01
CA ALA A 83 -0.57 22.97 -7.36
C ALA A 83 0.36 23.78 -6.44
N ARG A 84 1.52 23.23 -6.04
CA ARG A 84 2.57 23.98 -5.33
C ARG A 84 3.60 24.63 -6.26
N PHE A 85 3.71 24.18 -7.51
CA PHE A 85 4.65 24.71 -8.50
C PHE A 85 3.99 25.58 -9.58
N THR A 86 2.67 25.52 -9.79
CA THR A 86 1.93 26.46 -10.66
C THR A 86 1.68 27.84 -10.01
N VAL A 87 2.55 28.26 -9.09
CA VAL A 87 2.47 29.53 -8.38
C VAL A 87 3.77 30.28 -8.66
N ASN A 88 3.65 31.38 -9.43
CA ASN A 88 4.67 32.42 -9.67
C ASN A 88 5.65 32.31 -10.86
N GLU A 89 5.38 31.53 -11.92
CA GLU A 89 6.09 31.76 -13.20
C GLU A 89 5.68 33.10 -13.85
N ASP A 90 4.39 33.48 -13.80
CA ASP A 90 3.89 34.73 -14.42
C ASP A 90 4.10 36.01 -13.59
N ILE A 91 4.47 35.92 -12.30
CA ILE A 91 4.46 37.08 -11.37
C ILE A 91 5.84 37.71 -11.21
N THR A 92 6.92 36.91 -11.30
CA THR A 92 8.28 37.39 -11.02
C THR A 92 8.90 38.18 -12.17
N GLU A 93 8.53 37.89 -13.43
CA GLU A 93 8.89 38.77 -14.56
C GLU A 93 8.16 40.12 -14.46
N ASP A 94 6.87 40.13 -14.13
CA ASP A 94 6.04 41.33 -14.17
C ASP A 94 6.45 42.37 -13.11
N GLU A 95 6.82 41.96 -11.88
CA GLU A 95 7.34 42.89 -10.86
C GLU A 95 8.77 43.39 -11.17
N ASN A 96 9.65 42.55 -11.73
CA ASN A 96 10.99 42.97 -12.17
C ASN A 96 10.91 43.95 -13.36
N VAL A 97 10.04 43.67 -14.33
CA VAL A 97 9.75 44.56 -15.48
C VAL A 97 9.09 45.85 -15.01
N ALA A 98 8.24 45.82 -13.96
CA ALA A 98 7.66 47.01 -13.36
C ALA A 98 8.71 47.88 -12.65
N VAL A 99 9.65 47.29 -11.89
CA VAL A 99 10.79 48.01 -11.29
C VAL A 99 11.65 48.65 -12.39
N PHE A 100 12.03 47.88 -13.41
CA PHE A 100 12.86 48.40 -14.52
C PHE A 100 12.15 49.53 -15.29
N ARG A 101 10.86 49.37 -15.60
CA ARG A 101 10.05 50.42 -16.25
C ARG A 101 9.99 51.69 -15.41
N ALA A 102 9.75 51.56 -14.10
CA ALA A 102 9.71 52.71 -13.20
C ALA A 102 11.09 53.37 -13.00
N GLU A 103 12.20 52.63 -13.10
CA GLU A 103 13.56 53.19 -13.12
C GLU A 103 13.88 53.97 -14.40
N VAL A 104 13.40 53.49 -15.56
CA VAL A 104 13.48 54.22 -16.83
C VAL A 104 12.64 55.49 -16.78
N GLU A 105 11.38 55.41 -16.34
CA GLU A 105 10.49 56.58 -16.18
C GLU A 105 11.07 57.61 -15.19
N MET A 106 11.69 57.16 -14.10
CA MET A 106 12.40 58.03 -13.16
C MET A 106 13.62 58.71 -13.77
N SER A 107 14.35 58.02 -14.64
CA SER A 107 15.50 58.60 -15.35
C SER A 107 15.06 59.69 -16.33
N ASP A 108 13.99 59.44 -17.10
CA ASP A 108 13.37 60.42 -17.98
C ASP A 108 12.88 61.67 -17.24
N LEU A 109 12.25 61.50 -16.06
CA LEU A 109 11.82 62.62 -15.23
C LEU A 109 13.00 63.41 -14.67
N ARG A 110 14.09 62.76 -14.25
CA ARG A 110 15.31 63.44 -13.79
C ARG A 110 15.95 64.27 -14.91
N ILE A 111 16.06 63.72 -16.12
CA ILE A 111 16.60 64.42 -17.30
C ILE A 111 15.75 65.66 -17.64
N LYS A 112 14.41 65.54 -17.59
CA LYS A 112 13.50 66.68 -17.79
C LYS A 112 13.71 67.77 -16.74
N LEU A 113 13.77 67.39 -15.46
CA LEU A 113 13.92 68.32 -14.34
C LEU A 113 15.28 69.04 -14.37
N GLU A 114 16.35 68.35 -14.76
CA GLU A 114 17.68 68.94 -14.97
C GLU A 114 17.67 69.93 -16.15
N GLY A 115 17.09 69.54 -17.29
CA GLY A 115 16.88 70.45 -18.41
C GLY A 115 15.90 71.61 -18.14
N GLN A 116 15.06 71.54 -17.09
CA GLN A 116 14.29 72.69 -16.60
C GLN A 116 15.13 73.58 -15.68
N ARG A 117 15.96 73.01 -14.79
CA ARG A 117 16.92 73.77 -13.97
C ARG A 117 17.88 74.62 -14.81
N ASP A 118 18.44 74.06 -15.88
CA ASP A 118 19.32 74.82 -16.78
C ASP A 118 18.63 76.04 -17.41
N ARG A 119 17.33 75.89 -17.73
CA ARG A 119 16.50 76.99 -18.24
C ARG A 119 16.20 78.04 -17.16
N ALA A 120 15.98 77.63 -15.92
CA ALA A 120 15.81 78.56 -14.78
C ALA A 120 17.10 79.33 -14.48
N ILE A 121 18.26 78.65 -14.42
CA ILE A 121 19.58 79.29 -14.24
C ILE A 121 19.83 80.33 -15.34
N LYS A 122 19.54 79.98 -16.61
CA LYS A 122 19.65 80.92 -17.72
C LYS A 122 18.73 82.14 -17.55
N ALA A 123 17.49 81.93 -17.12
CA ALA A 123 16.56 83.02 -16.87
C ALA A 123 16.98 83.92 -15.70
N GLU A 124 17.59 83.36 -14.65
CA GLU A 124 18.14 84.13 -13.53
C GLU A 124 19.32 85.03 -13.96
N VAL A 125 20.16 84.54 -14.89
CA VAL A 125 21.19 85.37 -15.55
C VAL A 125 20.56 86.51 -16.37
N GLU A 126 19.52 86.22 -17.17
CA GLU A 126 18.77 87.26 -17.92
C GLU A 126 18.06 88.26 -16.98
N LEU A 127 17.63 87.84 -15.78
CA LEU A 127 17.07 88.69 -14.72
C LEU A 127 18.10 89.65 -14.11
N ASN A 128 19.34 89.18 -13.91
CA ASN A 128 20.42 90.01 -13.40
C ASN A 128 20.90 91.02 -14.44
N GLU A 129 20.96 90.64 -15.72
CA GLU A 129 21.17 91.57 -16.84
C GLU A 129 20.09 92.68 -16.87
N LEU A 130 18.82 92.31 -16.65
CA LEU A 130 17.71 93.25 -16.51
C LEU A 130 17.93 94.30 -15.42
N ARG A 131 18.38 93.88 -14.24
CA ARG A 131 18.65 94.76 -13.09
C ARG A 131 19.74 95.78 -13.44
N THR A 132 20.80 95.35 -14.12
CA THR A 132 21.86 96.23 -14.62
C THR A 132 21.31 97.25 -15.62
N GLN A 133 20.57 96.81 -16.65
CA GLN A 133 20.03 97.71 -17.67
C GLN A 133 18.97 98.69 -17.13
N LEU A 134 18.21 98.30 -16.11
CA LEU A 134 17.29 99.19 -15.40
C LEU A 134 18.06 100.31 -14.66
N SER A 135 19.14 99.95 -13.97
CA SER A 135 20.02 100.91 -13.28
C SER A 135 20.65 101.91 -14.26
N GLU A 136 21.16 101.43 -15.40
CA GLU A 136 21.71 102.30 -16.46
C GLU A 136 20.64 103.23 -17.05
N LYS A 137 19.41 102.75 -17.22
CA LYS A 137 18.28 103.58 -17.67
C LYS A 137 17.95 104.68 -16.66
N ASP A 138 17.92 104.37 -15.37
CA ASP A 138 17.68 105.37 -14.33
C ASP A 138 18.79 106.44 -14.29
N GLU A 139 20.05 106.05 -14.53
CA GLU A 139 21.16 106.99 -14.70
C GLU A 139 20.98 107.88 -15.95
N LEU A 140 20.59 107.32 -17.11
CA LEU A 140 20.26 108.10 -18.31
C LEU A 140 19.10 109.08 -18.07
N VAL A 141 18.09 108.71 -17.27
CA VAL A 141 17.01 109.63 -16.86
C VAL A 141 17.56 110.79 -16.03
N ILE A 142 18.51 110.54 -15.12
CA ILE A 142 19.15 111.58 -14.29
C ILE A 142 20.01 112.51 -15.16
N GLN A 143 20.78 111.96 -16.10
CA GLN A 143 21.58 112.73 -17.06
C GLN A 143 20.68 113.60 -17.94
N LEU A 144 19.64 113.02 -18.56
CA LEU A 144 18.67 113.75 -19.39
C LEU A 144 17.98 114.89 -18.61
N LYS A 145 17.53 114.63 -17.38
CA LYS A 145 16.96 115.68 -16.49
C LYS A 145 17.95 116.80 -16.20
N THR A 146 19.25 116.52 -16.15
CA THR A 146 20.29 117.50 -15.89
C THR A 146 20.57 118.36 -17.13
N VAL A 147 20.84 117.73 -18.28
CA VAL A 147 21.05 118.43 -19.57
C VAL A 147 19.83 119.28 -19.93
N ASN A 148 18.61 118.79 -19.70
CA ASN A 148 17.39 119.54 -20.03
C ASN A 148 17.17 120.77 -19.11
N ARG A 149 17.65 120.74 -17.85
CA ARG A 149 17.70 121.95 -17.01
C ARG A 149 18.71 122.98 -17.54
N GLU A 150 19.85 122.52 -18.04
CA GLU A 150 20.89 123.41 -18.61
C GLU A 150 20.44 124.02 -19.94
N LEU A 151 19.81 123.22 -20.81
CA LEU A 151 19.18 123.67 -22.05
C LEU A 151 18.13 124.76 -21.79
N ASN A 152 17.28 124.59 -20.77
CA ASN A 152 16.31 125.61 -20.37
C ASN A 152 16.97 126.93 -19.90
N LYS A 153 18.06 126.85 -19.13
CA LYS A 153 18.84 128.05 -18.73
C LYS A 153 19.51 128.71 -19.93
N LEU A 154 20.08 127.93 -20.85
CA LEU A 154 20.74 128.43 -22.06
C LEU A 154 19.75 129.09 -23.01
N ASN A 155 18.53 128.55 -23.15
CA ASN A 155 17.48 129.18 -23.96
C ASN A 155 17.00 130.51 -23.36
N GLN A 156 16.81 130.59 -22.03
CA GLN A 156 16.52 131.88 -21.35
C GLN A 156 17.62 132.92 -21.62
N LEU A 157 18.89 132.55 -21.40
CA LEU A 157 20.04 133.45 -21.65
C LEU A 157 20.21 133.85 -23.13
N LYS A 158 19.84 132.97 -24.06
CA LYS A 158 19.87 133.21 -25.51
C LYS A 158 18.84 134.25 -25.94
N ASP A 159 17.64 134.21 -25.34
CA ASP A 159 16.59 135.21 -25.56
C ASP A 159 16.98 136.58 -24.95
N ASP A 160 17.70 136.58 -23.81
CA ASP A 160 18.17 137.80 -23.14
C ASP A 160 19.42 138.45 -23.78
N THR A 161 20.34 137.67 -24.37
CA THR A 161 21.68 138.17 -24.75
C THR A 161 22.06 138.02 -26.23
N GLY A 162 21.39 137.15 -27.00
CA GLY A 162 21.65 136.97 -28.43
C GLY A 162 23.05 136.44 -28.82
N SER A 163 23.88 136.03 -27.86
CA SER A 163 25.28 135.65 -28.10
C SER A 163 25.42 134.36 -28.92
N VAL A 164 26.32 134.35 -29.91
CA VAL A 164 26.60 133.18 -30.76
C VAL A 164 27.03 131.96 -29.93
N GLU A 165 27.89 132.13 -28.92
CA GLU A 165 28.29 131.03 -28.03
C GLU A 165 27.10 130.41 -27.27
N THR A 166 26.14 131.23 -26.84
CA THR A 166 24.93 130.70 -26.16
C THR A 166 24.06 129.88 -27.10
N ARG A 167 24.06 130.23 -28.40
CA ARG A 167 23.33 129.52 -29.46
C ARG A 167 23.98 128.17 -29.79
N GLU A 168 25.31 128.12 -29.89
CA GLU A 168 26.07 126.89 -30.15
C GLU A 168 26.01 125.92 -28.96
N ARG A 169 26.11 126.42 -27.71
CA ARG A 169 25.92 125.60 -26.50
C ARG A 169 24.50 125.06 -26.39
N ALA A 170 23.48 125.85 -26.73
CA ALA A 170 22.10 125.40 -26.78
C ALA A 170 21.90 124.28 -27.83
N GLN A 171 22.40 124.46 -29.06
CA GLN A 171 22.34 123.40 -30.09
C GLN A 171 23.08 122.13 -29.67
N SER A 172 24.24 122.26 -29.04
CA SER A 172 25.00 121.11 -28.53
C SER A 172 24.22 120.35 -27.45
N ALA A 173 23.57 121.05 -26.51
CA ALA A 173 22.72 120.44 -25.49
C ALA A 173 21.43 119.83 -26.08
N GLU A 174 20.88 120.40 -27.16
CA GLU A 174 19.70 119.89 -27.87
C GLU A 174 19.99 118.58 -28.64
N ILE A 175 21.17 118.49 -29.27
CA ILE A 175 21.69 117.23 -29.85
C ILE A 175 21.91 116.18 -28.77
N LEU A 176 22.48 116.57 -27.62
CA LEU A 176 22.78 115.66 -26.51
C LEU A 176 21.48 115.14 -25.84
N CYS A 177 20.48 115.99 -25.65
CA CYS A 177 19.12 115.60 -25.25
C CYS A 177 18.49 114.60 -26.24
N SER A 178 18.61 114.85 -27.56
CA SER A 178 18.05 113.96 -28.59
C SER A 178 18.71 112.58 -28.57
N LYS A 179 20.04 112.54 -28.40
CA LYS A 179 20.79 111.29 -28.27
C LYS A 179 20.38 110.51 -27.01
N LEU A 180 20.38 111.17 -25.84
CA LEU A 180 19.94 110.58 -24.58
C LEU A 180 18.48 110.07 -24.64
N GLN A 181 17.59 110.76 -25.36
CA GLN A 181 16.22 110.28 -25.59
C GLN A 181 16.17 109.01 -26.45
N SER A 182 16.98 108.89 -27.51
CA SER A 182 17.05 107.67 -28.32
C SER A 182 17.63 106.48 -27.53
N GLU A 183 18.68 106.69 -26.74
CA GLU A 183 19.27 105.66 -25.89
C GLU A 183 18.29 105.22 -24.79
N LEU A 184 17.54 106.16 -24.20
CA LEU A 184 16.48 105.87 -23.23
C LEU A 184 15.34 105.04 -23.84
N HIS A 185 14.95 105.34 -25.09
CA HIS A 185 13.91 104.60 -25.80
C HIS A 185 14.37 103.17 -26.10
N GLN A 186 15.58 103.02 -26.64
CA GLN A 186 16.19 101.73 -26.97
C GLN A 186 16.38 100.84 -25.73
N LYS A 187 16.86 101.41 -24.60
CA LYS A 187 16.88 100.71 -23.30
C LYS A 187 15.48 100.30 -22.84
N GLY A 188 14.46 101.12 -23.12
CA GLY A 188 13.06 100.81 -22.84
C GLY A 188 12.54 99.57 -23.56
N GLU A 189 12.87 99.39 -24.84
CA GLU A 189 12.50 98.21 -25.63
C GLU A 189 13.15 96.93 -25.09
N VAL A 190 14.46 96.97 -24.77
CA VAL A 190 15.19 95.80 -24.25
C VAL A 190 14.64 95.39 -22.87
N ILE A 191 14.27 96.34 -22.01
CA ILE A 191 13.62 96.05 -20.72
C ILE A 191 12.26 95.36 -20.93
N GLN A 192 11.44 95.76 -21.91
CA GLN A 192 10.15 95.11 -22.19
C GLN A 192 10.32 93.68 -22.70
N GLU A 193 11.24 93.45 -23.64
CA GLU A 193 11.52 92.11 -24.16
C GLU A 193 12.08 91.18 -23.06
N LEU A 194 12.96 91.68 -22.20
CA LEU A 194 13.45 90.90 -21.07
C LEU A 194 12.35 90.65 -20.02
N GLN A 195 11.50 91.63 -19.67
CA GLN A 195 10.35 91.43 -18.76
C GLN A 195 9.43 90.29 -19.24
N LYS A 196 9.19 90.20 -20.55
CA LYS A 196 8.43 89.11 -21.17
C LYS A 196 9.10 87.74 -21.01
N ARG A 197 10.43 87.69 -20.92
CA ARG A 197 11.18 86.45 -20.63
C ARG A 197 11.14 86.09 -19.15
N VAL A 198 11.15 87.06 -18.24
CA VAL A 198 10.95 86.82 -16.80
C VAL A 198 9.60 86.20 -16.51
N ALA A 199 8.51 86.74 -17.06
CA ALA A 199 7.17 86.15 -16.91
C ALA A 199 7.09 84.72 -17.48
N LYS A 200 7.90 84.38 -18.48
CA LYS A 200 8.04 83.01 -19.00
C LYS A 200 8.86 82.11 -18.07
N ALA A 201 9.79 82.66 -17.29
CA ALA A 201 10.61 81.94 -16.33
C ALA A 201 9.86 81.59 -15.05
N GLU A 202 9.01 82.49 -14.54
CA GLU A 202 8.12 82.22 -13.40
C GLU A 202 7.22 80.99 -13.69
N GLY A 203 6.67 80.90 -14.91
CA GLY A 203 5.92 79.73 -15.36
C GLY A 203 6.74 78.44 -15.54
N LEU A 204 8.08 78.51 -15.59
CA LEU A 204 8.95 77.34 -15.54
C LEU A 204 9.22 76.89 -14.09
N GLU A 205 9.25 77.80 -13.11
CA GLU A 205 9.41 77.41 -11.70
C GLU A 205 8.24 76.55 -11.19
N GLU A 206 7.00 76.87 -11.57
CA GLU A 206 5.84 76.02 -11.28
C GLU A 206 5.96 74.63 -11.92
N GLN A 207 6.50 74.54 -13.15
CA GLN A 207 6.75 73.26 -13.82
C GLN A 207 7.84 72.46 -13.11
N ILE A 208 8.93 73.10 -12.67
CA ILE A 208 10.02 72.45 -11.92
C ILE A 208 9.48 71.88 -10.61
N GLN A 209 8.68 72.65 -9.88
CA GLN A 209 8.11 72.20 -8.61
C GLN A 209 7.12 71.05 -8.81
N ALA A 210 6.32 71.08 -9.88
CA ALA A 210 5.42 69.98 -10.24
C ALA A 210 6.16 68.70 -10.66
N GLU A 211 7.22 68.80 -11.48
CA GLU A 211 8.08 67.64 -11.80
C GLU A 211 8.82 67.11 -10.57
N LYS A 212 9.28 67.98 -9.67
CA LYS A 212 9.94 67.56 -8.42
C LYS A 212 9.02 66.69 -7.56
N MET A 213 7.79 67.14 -7.32
CA MET A 213 6.79 66.36 -6.58
C MET A 213 6.48 65.02 -7.25
N ARG A 214 6.50 64.95 -8.60
CA ARG A 214 6.35 63.69 -9.34
C ARG A 214 7.55 62.77 -9.15
N THR A 215 8.79 63.28 -9.21
CA THR A 215 9.99 62.47 -8.96
C THR A 215 10.02 61.89 -7.54
N GLU A 216 9.71 62.69 -6.52
CA GLU A 216 9.67 62.23 -5.12
C GLU A 216 8.60 61.14 -4.90
N ALA A 217 7.43 61.26 -5.55
CA ALA A 217 6.39 60.25 -5.50
C ALA A 217 6.81 58.92 -6.18
N ALA A 218 7.47 59.00 -7.34
CA ALA A 218 7.94 57.82 -8.07
C ALA A 218 9.16 57.14 -7.39
N GLU A 219 10.07 57.88 -6.76
CA GLU A 219 11.13 57.29 -5.92
C GLU A 219 10.56 56.54 -4.72
N SER A 220 9.49 57.08 -4.10
CA SER A 220 8.76 56.40 -3.02
C SER A 220 8.09 55.10 -3.50
N ALA A 221 7.54 55.09 -4.72
CA ALA A 221 6.97 53.89 -5.34
C ALA A 221 8.04 52.83 -5.63
N LEU A 222 9.16 53.21 -6.27
CA LEU A 222 10.30 52.31 -6.50
C LEU A 222 10.84 51.69 -5.21
N LYS A 223 10.96 52.48 -4.14
CA LYS A 223 11.40 51.96 -2.84
C LYS A 223 10.46 50.87 -2.30
N LYS A 224 9.15 51.01 -2.49
CA LYS A 224 8.16 49.99 -2.09
C LYS A 224 8.26 48.73 -2.94
N LEU A 225 8.42 48.86 -4.26
CA LEU A 225 8.58 47.72 -5.15
C LEU A 225 9.86 46.93 -4.84
N ARG A 226 10.99 47.61 -4.62
CA ARG A 226 12.27 46.96 -4.23
C ARG A 226 12.18 46.21 -2.90
N VAL A 227 11.38 46.69 -1.93
CA VAL A 227 11.14 45.96 -0.68
C VAL A 227 10.35 44.67 -0.94
N ARG A 228 9.25 44.73 -1.72
CA ARG A 228 8.48 43.53 -2.08
C ARG A 228 9.29 42.49 -2.86
N LEU A 229 10.14 42.94 -3.77
CA LEU A 229 11.02 42.06 -4.54
C LEU A 229 11.96 41.28 -3.59
N CYS A 230 12.54 41.98 -2.61
CA CYS A 230 13.39 41.36 -1.58
C CYS A 230 12.60 40.38 -0.68
N GLU A 231 11.36 40.72 -0.31
CA GLU A 231 10.46 39.83 0.44
C GLU A 231 10.13 38.56 -0.37
N GLN A 232 9.85 38.68 -1.67
CA GLN A 232 9.64 37.52 -2.56
C GLN A 232 10.89 36.65 -2.74
N ASP A 233 12.08 37.24 -2.89
CA ASP A 233 13.33 36.49 -2.99
C ASP A 233 13.59 35.65 -1.72
N GLU A 234 13.29 36.21 -0.53
CA GLU A 234 13.35 35.47 0.74
C GLU A 234 12.30 34.37 0.83
N GLU A 235 11.05 34.61 0.39
CA GLU A 235 10.00 33.59 0.33
C GLU A 235 10.35 32.45 -0.63
N LEU A 236 10.89 32.75 -1.81
CA LEU A 236 11.34 31.77 -2.80
C LEU A 236 12.53 30.95 -2.27
N LEU A 237 13.49 31.59 -1.60
CA LEU A 237 14.61 30.90 -0.95
C LEU A 237 14.10 29.92 0.12
N HIS A 238 13.16 30.34 0.97
CA HIS A 238 12.55 29.46 1.96
C HIS A 238 11.68 28.35 1.35
N ALA A 239 10.96 28.62 0.26
CA ALA A 239 10.21 27.61 -0.47
C ALA A 239 11.14 26.54 -1.05
N ARG A 240 12.27 26.95 -1.64
CA ARG A 240 13.31 26.04 -2.15
C ARG A 240 13.94 25.20 -1.06
N GLN A 241 14.32 25.79 0.08
CA GLN A 241 14.85 25.05 1.24
C GLN A 241 13.87 23.98 1.75
N ARG A 242 12.55 24.28 1.78
CA ARG A 242 11.52 23.30 2.14
C ARG A 242 11.38 22.18 1.10
N ALA A 243 11.51 22.50 -0.19
CA ALA A 243 11.48 21.51 -1.26
C ALA A 243 12.69 20.57 -1.19
N ASP A 244 13.91 21.10 -0.99
CA ASP A 244 15.14 20.32 -0.85
C ASP A 244 15.08 19.39 0.38
N ALA A 245 14.54 19.88 1.50
CA ALA A 245 14.30 19.06 2.70
C ALA A 245 13.30 17.91 2.45
N ALA A 246 12.18 18.20 1.77
CA ALA A 246 11.17 17.20 1.42
C ALA A 246 11.71 16.15 0.42
N LEU A 247 12.55 16.55 -0.54
CA LEU A 247 13.22 15.62 -1.45
C LEU A 247 14.21 14.71 -0.71
N SER A 248 14.95 15.25 0.27
CA SER A 248 15.86 14.47 1.12
C SER A 248 15.11 13.46 2.00
N GLU A 249 13.98 13.86 2.60
CA GLU A 249 13.11 12.96 3.37
C GLU A 249 12.54 11.85 2.47
N ASN A 250 12.05 12.20 1.28
CA ASN A 250 11.49 11.22 0.34
C ASN A 250 12.54 10.22 -0.15
N ALA A 251 13.79 10.67 -0.39
CA ALA A 251 14.90 9.78 -0.70
C ALA A 251 15.21 8.79 0.44
N ALA A 252 15.14 9.25 1.70
CA ALA A 252 15.30 8.38 2.87
C ALA A 252 14.15 7.36 3.01
N LEU A 253 12.91 7.78 2.74
CA LEU A 253 11.75 6.89 2.72
C LEU A 253 11.87 5.83 1.61
N HIS A 254 12.27 6.21 0.40
CA HIS A 254 12.54 5.26 -0.69
C HIS A 254 13.63 4.24 -0.33
N ALA A 255 14.72 4.67 0.30
CA ALA A 255 15.77 3.77 0.78
C ALA A 255 15.26 2.78 1.86
N GLN A 256 14.38 3.25 2.76
CA GLN A 256 13.77 2.39 3.77
C GLN A 256 12.77 1.40 3.16
N VAL A 257 11.93 1.83 2.21
CA VAL A 257 11.01 0.95 1.47
C VAL A 257 11.77 -0.14 0.70
N GLN A 258 12.89 0.18 0.06
CA GLN A 258 13.71 -0.83 -0.61
C GLN A 258 14.26 -1.85 0.39
N LYS A 259 14.78 -1.40 1.53
CA LYS A 259 15.31 -2.26 2.60
C LYS A 259 14.25 -3.20 3.19
N ASP A 260 13.01 -2.71 3.35
CA ASP A 260 11.90 -3.54 3.83
C ASP A 260 11.38 -4.49 2.75
N SER A 261 11.41 -4.10 1.47
CA SER A 261 11.14 -4.99 0.32
C SER A 261 12.13 -6.16 0.27
N ASP A 262 13.43 -5.87 0.38
CA ASP A 262 14.49 -6.89 0.45
C ASP A 262 14.29 -7.85 1.64
N LYS A 263 13.86 -7.32 2.79
CA LYS A 263 13.55 -8.11 3.99
C LYS A 263 12.33 -9.02 3.78
N ILE A 264 11.27 -8.52 3.15
CA ILE A 264 10.09 -9.31 2.78
C ILE A 264 10.47 -10.44 1.82
N SER A 265 11.35 -10.18 0.85
CA SER A 265 11.85 -11.20 -0.07
C SER A 265 12.55 -12.35 0.67
N ARG A 266 13.48 -12.03 1.58
CA ARG A 266 14.17 -13.04 2.41
C ARG A 266 13.22 -13.85 3.29
N LEU A 267 12.22 -13.19 3.90
CA LEU A 267 11.22 -13.86 4.72
C LEU A 267 10.31 -14.80 3.90
N ARG A 268 10.04 -14.48 2.62
CA ARG A 268 9.35 -15.39 1.68
C ARG A 268 10.21 -16.61 1.36
N ASP A 269 11.50 -16.43 1.07
CA ASP A 269 12.43 -17.55 0.84
C ASP A 269 12.56 -18.48 2.06
N GLU A 270 12.58 -17.91 3.27
CA GLU A 270 12.59 -18.65 4.54
C GLU A 270 11.28 -19.41 4.77
N LEU A 271 10.13 -18.78 4.50
CA LEU A 271 8.81 -19.41 4.59
C LEU A 271 8.68 -20.57 3.58
N ASP A 272 9.17 -20.42 2.35
CA ASP A 272 9.15 -21.48 1.35
C ASP A 272 10.06 -22.66 1.72
N LYS A 273 11.23 -22.39 2.32
CA LYS A 273 12.10 -23.45 2.88
C LYS A 273 11.40 -24.18 4.03
N ALA A 274 10.77 -23.44 4.95
CA ALA A 274 10.03 -24.03 6.07
C ALA A 274 8.83 -24.86 5.60
N ASN A 275 8.08 -24.39 4.60
CA ASN A 275 6.98 -25.13 3.99
C ASN A 275 7.45 -26.41 3.30
N LYS A 276 8.54 -26.36 2.52
CA LYS A 276 9.14 -27.56 1.89
C LYS A 276 9.63 -28.58 2.92
N ALA A 277 10.23 -28.12 4.03
CA ALA A 277 10.61 -28.99 5.14
C ALA A 277 9.38 -29.61 5.83
N ARG A 278 8.30 -28.82 6.02
CA ARG A 278 7.05 -29.31 6.63
C ARG A 278 6.37 -30.36 5.76
N THR A 279 6.26 -30.13 4.44
CA THR A 279 5.65 -31.11 3.53
C THR A 279 6.50 -32.37 3.38
N GLY A 280 7.83 -32.24 3.32
CA GLY A 280 8.73 -33.41 3.33
C GLY A 280 8.63 -34.25 4.60
N ASN A 281 8.54 -33.61 5.77
CA ASN A 281 8.30 -34.33 7.04
C ASN A 281 6.90 -34.98 7.05
N GLN A 282 5.87 -34.29 6.56
CA GLN A 282 4.52 -34.83 6.47
C GLN A 282 4.48 -36.09 5.59
N THR A 283 5.06 -36.07 4.39
CA THR A 283 5.09 -37.26 3.51
C THR A 283 5.91 -38.40 4.11
N ALA A 284 6.98 -38.10 4.87
CA ALA A 284 7.72 -39.11 5.62
C ALA A 284 6.85 -39.77 6.72
N PHE A 285 6.09 -38.98 7.49
CA PHE A 285 5.15 -39.53 8.49
C PHE A 285 3.98 -40.29 7.84
N GLU A 286 3.44 -39.83 6.72
CA GLU A 286 2.41 -40.55 5.95
C GLU A 286 2.93 -41.89 5.43
N THR A 287 4.18 -41.94 4.94
CA THR A 287 4.84 -43.20 4.53
C THR A 287 5.05 -44.12 5.73
N GLN A 288 5.60 -43.62 6.83
CA GLN A 288 5.84 -44.40 8.05
C GLN A 288 4.54 -44.97 8.65
N THR A 289 3.46 -44.19 8.66
CA THR A 289 2.15 -44.64 9.17
C THR A 289 1.51 -45.66 8.25
N PHE A 290 1.68 -45.53 6.93
CA PHE A 290 1.26 -46.54 5.96
C PHE A 290 2.03 -47.87 6.15
N ASP A 291 3.35 -47.82 6.23
CA ASP A 291 4.21 -49.01 6.46
C ASP A 291 3.84 -49.73 7.77
N LEU A 292 3.68 -48.99 8.87
CA LEU A 292 3.22 -49.54 10.15
C LEU A 292 1.81 -50.12 10.08
N THR A 293 0.92 -49.53 9.27
CA THR A 293 -0.45 -50.06 9.07
C THR A 293 -0.42 -51.39 8.33
N ILE A 294 0.45 -51.55 7.33
CA ILE A 294 0.67 -52.83 6.65
C ILE A 294 1.26 -53.86 7.61
N GLU A 295 2.29 -53.49 8.39
CA GLU A 295 2.93 -54.40 9.34
C GLU A 295 1.95 -54.88 10.42
N LEU A 296 1.14 -53.98 10.98
CA LEU A 296 0.07 -54.32 11.92
C LEU A 296 -0.96 -55.25 11.27
N SER A 297 -1.42 -54.95 10.06
CA SER A 297 -2.39 -55.80 9.33
C SER A 297 -1.86 -57.21 9.09
N SER A 298 -0.56 -57.33 8.75
CA SER A 298 0.12 -58.62 8.59
C SER A 298 0.19 -59.40 9.92
N LYS A 299 0.53 -58.72 11.02
CA LYS A 299 0.54 -59.34 12.36
C LYS A 299 -0.85 -59.79 12.81
N TYR A 300 -1.89 -58.99 12.57
CA TYR A 300 -3.28 -59.39 12.85
C TYR A 300 -3.70 -60.64 12.05
N ALA A 301 -3.38 -60.70 10.77
CA ALA A 301 -3.67 -61.88 9.95
C ALA A 301 -2.93 -63.15 10.46
N HIS A 302 -1.67 -63.01 10.91
CA HIS A 302 -0.93 -64.11 11.50
C HIS A 302 -1.52 -64.57 12.85
N ILE A 303 -1.99 -63.64 13.69
CA ILE A 303 -2.68 -63.97 14.94
C ILE A 303 -3.96 -64.77 14.65
N GLN A 304 -4.79 -64.35 13.69
CA GLN A 304 -6.01 -65.08 13.32
C GLN A 304 -5.75 -66.50 12.81
N ASP A 305 -4.71 -66.69 12.00
CA ASP A 305 -4.24 -68.03 11.56
C ASP A 305 -3.81 -68.91 12.74
N MET A 306 -3.09 -68.33 13.72
CA MET A 306 -2.67 -69.05 14.92
C MET A 306 -3.83 -69.36 15.88
N GLU A 307 -4.82 -68.47 16.01
CA GLU A 307 -6.06 -68.71 16.75
C GLU A 307 -6.89 -69.82 16.12
N GLY A 308 -7.02 -69.85 14.78
CA GLY A 308 -7.67 -70.94 14.05
C GLY A 308 -6.99 -72.29 14.30
N LYS A 309 -5.67 -72.36 14.16
CA LYS A 309 -4.87 -73.57 14.46
C LYS A 309 -4.97 -74.01 15.92
N LEU A 310 -5.12 -73.07 16.85
CA LEU A 310 -5.31 -73.38 18.27
C LEU A 310 -6.73 -73.95 18.50
N HIS A 311 -7.76 -73.39 17.87
CA HIS A 311 -9.12 -73.93 17.94
C HIS A 311 -9.22 -75.35 17.35
N GLU A 312 -8.61 -75.61 16.19
CA GLU A 312 -8.54 -76.96 15.59
C GLU A 312 -7.87 -77.97 16.54
N LYS A 313 -6.74 -77.59 17.15
CA LYS A 313 -6.06 -78.42 18.15
C LYS A 313 -6.90 -78.68 19.38
N THR A 314 -7.62 -77.67 19.89
CA THR A 314 -8.54 -77.82 21.02
C THR A 314 -9.65 -78.83 20.69
N LYS A 315 -10.30 -78.70 19.53
CA LYS A 315 -11.32 -79.65 19.05
C LYS A 315 -10.78 -81.08 18.87
N CYS A 316 -9.53 -81.22 18.42
CA CYS A 316 -8.86 -82.52 18.34
C CYS A 316 -8.61 -83.12 19.74
N ILE A 317 -8.18 -82.31 20.71
CA ILE A 317 -8.02 -82.72 22.11
C ILE A 317 -9.35 -83.16 22.72
N GLU A 318 -10.43 -82.40 22.52
CA GLU A 318 -11.79 -82.75 22.98
C GLU A 318 -12.27 -84.08 22.39
N SER A 319 -12.07 -84.30 21.09
CA SER A 319 -12.38 -85.57 20.42
C SER A 319 -11.58 -86.75 21.00
N LEU A 320 -10.26 -86.57 21.21
CA LEU A 320 -9.41 -87.57 21.86
C LEU A 320 -9.81 -87.84 23.31
N GLN A 321 -10.26 -86.82 24.06
CA GLN A 321 -10.78 -86.99 25.42
C GLN A 321 -12.08 -87.82 25.41
N GLY A 322 -13.00 -87.57 24.48
CA GLY A 322 -14.19 -88.40 24.29
C GLY A 322 -13.87 -89.86 23.90
N HIS A 323 -12.87 -90.08 23.04
CA HIS A 323 -12.39 -91.43 22.74
C HIS A 323 -11.79 -92.14 23.97
N ILE A 324 -11.04 -91.42 24.82
CA ILE A 324 -10.49 -91.96 26.07
C ILE A 324 -11.63 -92.33 27.05
N GLU A 325 -12.69 -91.52 27.13
CA GLU A 325 -13.85 -91.80 27.97
C GLU A 325 -14.63 -93.03 27.47
N ASN A 326 -14.86 -93.15 26.16
CA ASN A 326 -15.44 -94.36 25.55
C ASN A 326 -14.61 -95.61 25.84
N LEU A 327 -13.28 -95.55 25.68
CA LEU A 327 -12.38 -96.66 25.98
C LEU A 327 -12.40 -97.07 27.45
N LYS A 328 -12.51 -96.11 28.39
CA LYS A 328 -12.70 -96.42 29.83
C LYS A 328 -14.04 -97.14 30.05
N GLY A 329 -15.12 -96.68 29.44
CA GLY A 329 -16.42 -97.33 29.51
C GLY A 329 -16.42 -98.74 28.90
N GLU A 330 -15.67 -98.97 27.82
CA GLU A 330 -15.42 -100.31 27.27
C GLU A 330 -14.57 -101.19 28.20
N GLU A 331 -13.54 -100.64 28.84
CA GLU A 331 -12.71 -101.36 29.81
C GLU A 331 -13.54 -101.80 31.03
N GLU A 332 -14.44 -100.94 31.52
CA GLU A 332 -15.41 -101.30 32.57
C GLU A 332 -16.38 -102.39 32.13
N LYS A 333 -16.95 -102.30 30.92
CA LYS A 333 -17.78 -103.36 30.33
C LYS A 333 -17.00 -104.68 30.21
N ARG A 334 -15.73 -104.64 29.79
CA ARG A 334 -14.85 -105.83 29.73
C ARG A 334 -14.62 -106.43 31.11
N LYS A 335 -14.35 -105.63 32.15
CA LYS A 335 -14.22 -106.10 33.55
C LYS A 335 -15.52 -106.72 34.07
N GLN A 336 -16.68 -106.18 33.70
CA GLN A 336 -17.99 -106.78 34.01
C GLN A 336 -18.18 -108.11 33.28
N LEU A 337 -17.86 -108.20 31.99
CA LEU A 337 -17.94 -109.45 31.23
C LEU A 337 -16.94 -110.51 31.73
N GLU A 338 -15.72 -110.12 32.12
CA GLU A 338 -14.72 -111.02 32.68
C GLU A 338 -15.16 -111.59 34.04
N THR A 339 -15.75 -110.75 34.91
CA THR A 339 -16.34 -111.22 36.17
C THR A 339 -17.58 -112.08 35.95
N GLN A 340 -18.42 -111.79 34.96
CA GLN A 340 -19.52 -112.68 34.54
C GLN A 340 -18.99 -114.04 34.06
N LEU A 341 -18.02 -114.06 33.14
CA LEU A 341 -17.40 -115.28 32.62
C LEU A 341 -16.76 -116.12 33.74
N LYS A 342 -16.10 -115.47 34.70
CA LYS A 342 -15.53 -116.13 35.88
C LYS A 342 -16.60 -116.76 36.77
N ASN A 343 -17.73 -116.08 36.95
CA ASN A 343 -18.88 -116.61 37.69
C ASN A 343 -19.56 -117.77 36.94
N GLU A 344 -19.68 -117.70 35.61
CA GLU A 344 -20.18 -118.80 34.79
C GLU A 344 -19.24 -120.00 34.79
N SER A 345 -17.93 -119.78 34.66
CA SER A 345 -16.91 -120.83 34.79
C SER A 345 -17.05 -121.55 36.13
N LEU A 346 -17.13 -120.81 37.24
CA LEU A 346 -17.39 -121.37 38.58
C LEU A 346 -18.72 -122.14 38.64
N ARG A 347 -19.81 -121.64 38.04
CA ARG A 347 -21.09 -122.38 37.94
C ARG A 347 -20.94 -123.68 37.17
N THR A 348 -20.21 -123.70 36.04
CA THR A 348 -19.97 -124.94 35.28
C THR A 348 -19.07 -125.91 36.02
N GLU A 349 -18.11 -125.43 36.81
CA GLU A 349 -17.24 -126.30 37.62
C GLU A 349 -18.00 -126.90 38.82
N VAL A 350 -18.85 -126.11 39.48
CA VAL A 350 -19.80 -126.61 40.49
C VAL A 350 -20.78 -127.61 39.86
N ALA A 351 -21.33 -127.33 38.67
CA ALA A 351 -22.20 -128.26 37.97
C ALA A 351 -21.48 -129.56 37.60
N LYS A 352 -20.21 -129.51 37.14
CA LYS A 352 -19.38 -130.70 36.93
C LYS A 352 -19.16 -131.49 38.21
N LYS A 353 -18.87 -130.83 39.35
CA LYS A 353 -18.74 -131.49 40.66
C LYS A 353 -20.04 -132.16 41.07
N VAL A 354 -21.19 -131.49 40.92
CA VAL A 354 -22.52 -132.07 41.20
C VAL A 354 -22.83 -133.24 40.26
N VAL A 355 -22.46 -133.19 38.98
CA VAL A 355 -22.64 -134.32 38.04
C VAL A 355 -21.75 -135.52 38.42
N LEU A 356 -20.51 -135.28 38.85
CA LEU A 356 -19.62 -136.34 39.34
C LEU A 356 -20.13 -136.94 40.67
N GLU A 357 -20.64 -136.11 41.57
CA GLU A 357 -21.29 -136.53 42.83
C GLU A 357 -22.53 -137.39 42.55
N LEU A 358 -23.40 -136.95 41.62
CA LEU A 358 -24.57 -137.71 41.19
C LEU A 358 -24.18 -138.99 40.45
N GLN A 359 -23.09 -139.02 39.69
CA GLN A 359 -22.55 -140.26 39.11
C GLN A 359 -21.98 -141.21 40.16
N ALA A 360 -21.39 -140.70 41.25
CA ALA A 360 -20.94 -141.51 42.38
C ALA A 360 -22.14 -142.11 43.12
N GLN A 361 -23.16 -141.32 43.42
CA GLN A 361 -24.42 -141.80 44.01
C GLN A 361 -25.18 -142.76 43.09
N LEU A 362 -25.09 -142.58 41.76
CA LEU A 362 -25.66 -143.52 40.79
C LEU A 362 -24.93 -144.87 40.88
N LYS A 363 -23.59 -144.87 40.88
CA LYS A 363 -22.79 -146.09 41.07
C LYS A 363 -23.02 -146.77 42.42
N GLU A 364 -23.24 -146.00 43.48
CA GLU A 364 -23.61 -146.51 44.81
C GLU A 364 -24.97 -147.21 44.75
N LYS A 365 -25.97 -146.60 44.08
CA LYS A 365 -27.28 -147.22 43.85
C LYS A 365 -27.24 -148.40 42.90
N ASP A 366 -26.41 -148.39 41.86
CA ASP A 366 -26.17 -149.55 40.99
C ASP A 366 -25.52 -150.70 41.78
N GLY A 367 -24.67 -150.39 42.76
CA GLY A 367 -24.14 -151.37 43.72
C GLY A 367 -25.21 -151.96 44.65
N ILE A 368 -26.18 -151.15 45.07
CA ILE A 368 -27.35 -151.62 45.85
C ILE A 368 -28.29 -152.47 44.97
N ILE A 369 -28.50 -152.09 43.70
CA ILE A 369 -29.30 -152.85 42.73
C ILE A 369 -28.63 -154.20 42.44
N ALA A 370 -27.32 -154.25 42.21
CA ALA A 370 -26.58 -155.50 42.06
C ALA A 370 -26.69 -156.42 43.31
N GLY A 371 -26.75 -155.82 44.51
CA GLY A 371 -27.02 -156.55 45.75
C GLY A 371 -28.45 -157.13 45.85
N PHE A 372 -29.44 -156.48 45.26
CA PHE A 372 -30.83 -156.96 45.21
C PHE A 372 -31.08 -157.96 44.07
N GLU A 373 -30.49 -157.75 42.89
CA GLU A 373 -30.68 -158.62 41.73
C GLU A 373 -30.03 -160.00 41.90
N SER A 374 -28.91 -160.07 42.64
CA SER A 374 -28.30 -161.35 43.03
C SER A 374 -29.14 -162.19 44.00
N ALA A 375 -30.23 -161.65 44.56
CA ALA A 375 -31.06 -162.31 45.57
C ALA A 375 -32.50 -162.64 45.13
N TYR A 376 -32.97 -162.13 43.98
CA TYR A 376 -34.41 -162.20 43.64
C TYR A 376 -34.78 -162.69 42.23
N TRP A 377 -33.83 -162.85 41.29
CA TRP A 377 -34.14 -163.29 39.91
C TRP A 377 -33.35 -164.52 39.44
N GLY A 378 -33.13 -165.47 40.35
CA GLY A 378 -32.49 -166.76 40.05
C GLY A 378 -33.40 -167.82 39.40
N ASP A 379 -34.73 -167.65 39.39
CA ASP A 379 -35.64 -168.73 38.94
C ASP A 379 -37.01 -168.26 38.41
N HIS A 380 -37.04 -167.49 37.32
CA HIS A 380 -38.27 -167.37 36.52
C HIS A 380 -38.04 -167.07 35.02
N GLU A 381 -37.26 -167.92 34.37
CA GLU A 381 -37.17 -167.94 32.91
C GLU A 381 -38.37 -168.70 32.28
N ASN A 382 -38.68 -168.37 31.01
CA ASN A 382 -39.68 -168.99 30.12
C ASN A 382 -41.17 -168.65 30.28
N ARG A 383 -41.63 -167.64 29.51
CA ARG A 383 -42.80 -167.80 28.62
C ARG A 383 -42.73 -166.95 27.32
N ARG A 384 -42.27 -167.62 26.24
CA ARG A 384 -42.73 -167.52 24.82
C ARG A 384 -42.21 -166.40 23.87
N LYS A 385 -41.22 -166.79 23.05
CA LYS A 385 -41.18 -166.83 21.55
C LYS A 385 -41.46 -165.57 20.67
N LYS A 386 -40.43 -165.22 19.85
CA LYS A 386 -40.31 -164.62 18.46
C LYS A 386 -41.61 -164.44 17.62
N PRO A 387 -41.69 -163.53 16.59
CA PRO A 387 -40.64 -163.04 15.63
C PRO A 387 -40.52 -161.48 15.42
N LYS A 388 -39.34 -160.88 15.18
CA LYS A 388 -38.59 -160.54 13.91
C LYS A 388 -39.04 -159.27 13.08
N VAL A 389 -38.10 -158.32 12.89
CA VAL A 389 -37.75 -157.56 11.62
C VAL A 389 -38.66 -156.35 11.20
N PRO A 390 -38.18 -155.20 10.63
CA PRO A 390 -36.90 -154.45 10.84
C PRO A 390 -36.95 -152.87 10.62
N ASN A 391 -35.79 -152.18 10.76
CA ASN A 391 -35.27 -151.03 9.95
C ASN A 391 -36.00 -149.63 9.90
N THR A 392 -35.37 -148.44 9.66
CA THR A 392 -33.96 -147.96 9.51
C THR A 392 -33.84 -146.41 9.36
N ILE A 393 -32.70 -145.80 9.81
CA ILE A 393 -31.93 -144.66 9.18
C ILE A 393 -32.62 -143.26 9.12
N SER A 394 -32.02 -142.05 9.15
CA SER A 394 -30.65 -141.44 9.04
C SER A 394 -30.57 -140.21 10.00
N SER A 395 -29.46 -139.69 10.56
CA SER A 395 -28.08 -139.36 10.09
C SER A 395 -27.90 -137.92 9.55
N VAL A 396 -27.05 -137.10 10.23
CA VAL A 396 -25.88 -136.32 9.72
C VAL A 396 -26.10 -135.20 8.66
N ALA A 397 -25.38 -134.05 8.59
CA ALA A 397 -24.52 -133.23 9.48
C ALA A 397 -24.07 -131.93 8.73
N SER A 398 -23.25 -131.06 9.38
CA SER A 398 -22.39 -130.00 8.78
C SER A 398 -23.10 -128.75 8.19
N SER A 399 -22.50 -127.55 8.02
CA SER A 399 -21.13 -127.01 8.23
C SER A 399 -21.13 -125.50 8.61
N LEU A 400 -19.95 -124.99 9.01
CA LEU A 400 -19.25 -123.73 8.58
C LEU A 400 -19.88 -122.91 7.41
N ASP A 401 -19.75 -121.57 7.26
CA ASP A 401 -18.57 -120.69 7.48
C ASP A 401 -18.84 -119.15 7.69
N GLU A 402 -17.79 -118.47 8.17
CA GLU A 402 -17.26 -117.06 8.02
C GLU A 402 -18.07 -115.73 7.85
N HIS A 403 -17.61 -114.72 8.62
CA HIS A 403 -17.38 -113.26 8.36
C HIS A 403 -18.33 -112.38 7.52
N GLU A 404 -18.87 -111.29 8.13
CA GLU A 404 -18.42 -109.87 7.99
C GLU A 404 -19.34 -108.87 8.75
N SER A 405 -18.87 -107.64 8.96
CA SER A 405 -19.54 -106.44 9.54
C SER A 405 -19.01 -105.21 8.75
N PRO A 406 -19.49 -103.93 8.87
CA PRO A 406 -20.23 -103.29 9.98
C PRO A 406 -21.21 -102.15 9.55
N SER A 407 -21.40 -101.14 10.44
CA SER A 407 -21.96 -99.76 10.24
C SER A 407 -23.47 -99.64 9.94
N SER A 408 -24.28 -99.05 10.84
CA SER A 408 -24.57 -97.59 11.08
C SER A 408 -25.93 -97.22 10.45
N ASP A 409 -26.71 -96.22 10.86
CA ASP A 409 -26.45 -95.01 11.66
C ASP A 409 -27.59 -94.64 12.64
N THR A 410 -27.30 -93.65 13.50
CA THR A 410 -28.13 -93.18 14.62
C THR A 410 -29.28 -92.23 14.26
N SER A 411 -30.26 -92.20 15.16
CA SER A 411 -31.42 -91.30 15.18
C SER A 411 -31.10 -89.83 15.53
N GLU A 412 -31.88 -88.93 14.91
CA GLU A 412 -32.51 -87.73 15.49
C GLU A 412 -31.77 -86.81 16.50
N GLY A 413 -31.79 -85.51 16.22
CA GLY A 413 -32.21 -84.53 17.23
C GLY A 413 -31.51 -83.17 17.26
N MET A 414 -32.28 -82.10 16.97
CA MET A 414 -32.14 -80.73 17.52
C MET A 414 -30.90 -79.90 17.10
N SER A 415 -30.91 -78.55 16.99
CA SER A 415 -31.99 -77.54 16.93
C SER A 415 -31.40 -76.19 16.44
N ALA A 416 -32.26 -75.24 16.04
CA ALA A 416 -32.22 -73.76 16.19
C ALA A 416 -30.90 -73.05 16.64
N SER A 417 -30.52 -71.85 16.16
CA SER A 417 -31.12 -70.87 15.23
C SER A 417 -30.01 -69.93 14.71
N MET A 418 -30.12 -69.45 13.47
CA MET A 418 -29.46 -68.19 13.05
C MET A 418 -30.51 -67.09 13.08
N GLU A 419 -30.27 -66.03 13.86
CA GLU A 419 -31.15 -64.86 13.92
C GLU A 419 -30.34 -63.60 13.59
N GLU A 420 -30.93 -62.74 12.76
CA GLU A 420 -30.28 -61.55 12.21
C GLU A 420 -30.06 -60.47 13.28
N LEU A 421 -28.91 -59.79 13.24
CA LEU A 421 -28.80 -58.42 13.76
C LEU A 421 -28.01 -57.51 12.82
N ARG A 422 -28.75 -56.72 12.03
CA ARG A 422 -28.25 -55.49 11.39
C ARG A 422 -28.52 -54.30 12.32
N PHE A 423 -27.50 -53.54 12.69
CA PHE A 423 -27.56 -52.09 12.98
C PHE A 423 -26.11 -51.60 12.86
N ALA A 424 -25.73 -50.76 11.89
CA ALA A 424 -26.06 -49.35 11.65
C ALA A 424 -24.89 -48.44 12.07
N SER A 425 -24.49 -47.54 11.17
CA SER A 425 -23.54 -46.45 11.46
C SER A 425 -24.07 -45.49 12.54
N PRO A 426 -23.19 -44.66 13.11
CA PRO A 426 -23.38 -43.25 12.79
C PRO A 426 -22.09 -42.53 12.37
N ALA A 427 -22.28 -41.38 11.73
CA ALA A 427 -21.23 -40.41 11.43
C ALA A 427 -20.98 -39.47 12.62
N ASN A 428 -19.75 -38.92 12.70
CA ASN A 428 -19.41 -37.52 13.05
C ASN A 428 -17.88 -37.41 13.19
N THR A 429 -17.18 -36.65 12.33
CA THR A 429 -16.93 -35.20 12.39
C THR A 429 -16.08 -34.73 13.59
N ALA A 430 -14.80 -34.47 13.33
CA ALA A 430 -14.07 -33.24 13.71
C ALA A 430 -12.74 -33.21 12.95
#